data_AF-A0A7X6A6D5-F1
#
_entry.id   AF-A0A7X6A6D5-F1
#
_cell.length_a   1.000
_cell.length_b   1.000
_cell.length_c   1.000
_cell.angle_alpha   90.00
_cell.angle_beta   90.00
_cell.angle_gamma   90.00
#
_symmetry.space_group_name_H-M   'P 1'
#
loop_
_entity.id
_entity.type
_entity.pdbx_description
1 polymer ?
#
loop_
_entity_poly.entity_id
_entity_poly.type
_entity_poly.pdbx_seq_one_letter_code
_entity_poly.pdbx_strand_id
1 'polypeptide(L)'
;MTFVRRVSFELAAEFGHKDVTGEVAGFVRESGVRDGIACVQLVGSTGAVTTIEYEPGALADLHRAVEQLAPARGSYAHNERWHDGNGFSHVRSALLKT
;
A
#
# COMPACT_ATOMS: atom_id res chain seq x y z
N MET A 1 -23.18 -12.44 -6.05
CA MET A 1 -22.45 -12.12 -7.29
C MET A 1 -21.06 -11.65 -6.91
N THR A 2 -20.04 -11.97 -7.69
CA THR A 2 -18.66 -11.57 -7.43
C THR A 2 -18.13 -10.83 -8.64
N PHE A 3 -17.56 -9.65 -8.41
CA PHE A 3 -16.91 -8.84 -9.44
C PHE A 3 -15.44 -8.71 -9.07
N VAL A 4 -14.56 -8.73 -10.08
CA VAL A 4 -13.12 -8.59 -9.87
C VAL A 4 -12.57 -7.63 -10.92
N ARG A 5 -11.74 -6.69 -10.48
CA ARG A 5 -10.99 -5.77 -11.35
C ARG A 5 -9.55 -5.72 -10.88
N ARG A 6 -8.62 -5.71 -11.84
CA ARG A 6 -7.21 -5.40 -11.59
C ARG A 6 -6.91 -4.02 -12.16
N VAL A 7 -6.19 -3.23 -11.38
CA VAL A 7 -5.66 -1.92 -11.78
C VAL A 7 -4.18 -1.89 -11.43
N SER A 8 -3.41 -1.13 -12.20
CA SER A 8 -1.97 -0.97 -12.00
C SER A 8 -1.64 0.51 -11.97
N PHE A 9 -0.67 0.88 -11.14
CA PHE A 9 -0.19 2.25 -11.00
C PHE A 9 1.33 2.26 -10.98
N GLU A 10 1.93 3.30 -11.55
CA GLU A 10 3.34 3.61 -11.37
C GLU A 10 3.47 4.64 -10.25
N LEU A 11 4.36 4.38 -9.30
CA LEU A 11 4.58 5.21 -8.12
C LEU A 11 6.07 5.55 -8.01
N ALA A 12 6.38 6.58 -7.22
CA ALA A 12 7.77 6.87 -6.86
C ALA A 12 8.41 5.68 -6.13
N ALA A 13 9.71 5.49 -6.34
CA ALA A 13 10.45 4.35 -5.79
C ALA A 13 10.47 4.32 -4.24
N GLU A 14 10.60 5.49 -3.62
CA GLU A 14 10.55 5.65 -2.16
C GLU A 14 9.27 6.35 -1.76
N PHE A 15 8.52 5.73 -0.84
CA PHE A 15 7.25 6.25 -0.29
C PHE A 15 6.26 6.73 -1.37
N GLY A 16 6.24 6.08 -2.53
CA GLY A 16 5.23 6.34 -3.55
C GLY A 16 3.84 5.97 -3.06
N HIS A 17 2.89 6.90 -3.15
CA HIS A 17 1.51 6.71 -2.71
C HIS A 17 0.53 7.29 -3.72
N LYS A 18 -0.70 6.77 -3.69
CA LYS A 18 -1.80 7.25 -4.50
C LYS A 18 -3.11 6.98 -3.78
N ASP A 19 -3.99 7.98 -3.76
CA ASP A 19 -5.39 7.76 -3.42
C ASP A 19 -6.10 7.01 -4.55
N VAL A 20 -6.74 5.90 -4.18
CA VAL A 20 -7.50 5.00 -5.06
C VAL A 20 -9.00 4.99 -4.74
N THR A 21 -9.46 5.92 -3.87
CA THR A 21 -10.86 6.00 -3.44
C THR A 21 -11.80 6.16 -4.63
N GLY A 22 -11.42 6.98 -5.63
CA GLY A 22 -12.19 7.18 -6.85
C GLY A 22 -12.32 5.90 -7.69
N GLU A 23 -11.23 5.16 -7.87
CA GLU A 23 -11.19 3.90 -8.61
C GLU A 23 -12.05 2.82 -7.92
N VAL A 24 -11.96 2.72 -6.59
CA VAL A 24 -12.76 1.77 -5.80
C VAL A 24 -14.25 2.15 -5.84
N ALA A 25 -14.60 3.42 -5.64
CA ALA A 25 -15.97 3.90 -5.71
C ALA A 25 -16.60 3.69 -7.09
N GLY A 26 -15.83 3.93 -8.16
CA GLY A 26 -16.23 3.65 -9.53
C GLY A 26 -16.55 2.17 -9.75
N PHE A 27 -15.65 1.28 -9.31
CA PHE A 27 -15.86 -0.16 -9.39
C PHE A 27 -17.09 -0.65 -8.62
N VAL A 28 -17.29 -0.18 -7.39
CA VAL A 28 -18.47 -0.53 -6.58
C VAL A 28 -19.75 -0.08 -7.27
N ARG A 29 -19.80 1.17 -7.76
CA ARG A 29 -20.95 1.70 -8.51
C ARG A 29 -21.27 0.88 -9.76
N GLU A 30 -20.25 0.53 -10.53
CA GLU A 30 -20.39 -0.26 -11.76
C GLU A 30 -20.84 -1.71 -11.50
N SER A 31 -20.52 -2.26 -10.32
CA SER A 31 -20.94 -3.62 -9.94
C SER A 31 -22.45 -3.75 -9.69
N GLY A 32 -23.14 -2.64 -9.40
CA GLY A 32 -24.56 -2.64 -9.01
C GLY A 32 -24.88 -3.31 -7.68
N VAL A 33 -23.86 -3.72 -6.91
CA VAL A 33 -24.04 -4.30 -5.56
C VAL A 33 -24.55 -3.21 -4.61
N ARG A 34 -25.67 -3.47 -3.96
CA ARG A 34 -26.27 -2.55 -2.97
C ARG A 34 -25.79 -2.83 -1.55
N ASP A 35 -25.65 -4.11 -1.21
CA ASP A 35 -25.21 -4.58 0.10
C ASP A 35 -24.17 -5.69 -0.11
N GLY A 36 -22.97 -5.51 0.44
CA GLY A 36 -21.86 -6.45 0.23
C GLY A 36 -20.54 -5.94 0.79
N ILE A 37 -19.46 -6.60 0.38
CA ILE A 37 -18.09 -6.29 0.81
C ILE A 37 -17.26 -5.94 -0.43
N ALA A 38 -16.56 -4.81 -0.38
CA ALA A 38 -15.49 -4.48 -1.32
C ALA A 38 -14.15 -4.88 -0.70
N CYS A 39 -13.48 -5.86 -1.31
CA CYS A 39 -12.14 -6.29 -0.89
C CYS A 39 -11.10 -5.65 -1.81
N VAL A 40 -10.21 -4.84 -1.25
CA VAL A 40 -9.12 -4.17 -1.97
C VAL A 40 -7.81 -4.75 -1.47
N GLN A 41 -7.03 -5.36 -2.37
CA GLN A 41 -5.77 -6.00 -2.03
C GLN A 41 -4.68 -5.62 -3.02
N LEU A 42 -3.49 -5.34 -2.49
CA LEU A 42 -2.27 -5.18 -3.28
C LEU A 42 -1.60 -6.54 -3.46
N VAL A 43 -1.29 -6.88 -4.72
CA VAL A 43 -0.54 -8.09 -5.07
C VAL A 43 0.94 -7.88 -4.74
N GLY A 44 1.51 -8.77 -3.94
CA GLY A 44 2.92 -8.71 -3.51
C GLY A 44 3.09 -8.43 -2.02
N SER A 45 4.34 -8.25 -1.61
CA SER A 45 4.76 -8.18 -0.21
C SER A 45 5.61 -6.94 0.12
N THR A 46 5.70 -5.96 -0.79
CA THR A 46 6.50 -4.73 -0.62
C THR A 46 5.67 -3.45 -0.70
N GLY A 47 4.34 -3.57 -0.85
CA GLY A 47 3.39 -2.46 -0.80
C GLY A 47 2.25 -2.75 0.17
N ALA A 48 1.41 -1.76 0.43
CA ALA A 48 0.23 -1.89 1.28
C ALA A 48 -0.94 -1.09 0.70
N VAL A 49 -2.16 -1.48 1.06
CA VAL A 49 -3.35 -0.64 0.99
C VAL A 49 -3.68 -0.25 2.43
N THR A 50 -4.12 0.97 2.66
CA THR A 50 -4.51 1.48 3.98
C THR A 50 -5.49 2.64 3.82
N THR A 51 -6.08 3.09 4.92
CA THR A 51 -6.95 4.28 4.96
C THR A 51 -6.29 5.35 5.79
N ILE A 52 -6.16 6.55 5.23
CA ILE A 52 -5.66 7.74 5.90
C ILE A 52 -6.34 8.96 5.26
N GLU A 53 -6.42 10.08 5.98
CA GLU A 53 -6.76 11.35 5.37
C GLU A 53 -5.70 11.70 4.32
N TYR A 54 -6.10 11.79 3.05
CA TYR A 54 -5.15 11.96 1.95
C TYR A 54 -4.79 13.43 1.75
N GLU A 55 -4.02 13.94 2.70
CA GLU A 55 -3.51 15.31 2.71
C GLU A 55 -2.00 15.33 3.04
N PRO A 56 -1.24 16.37 2.61
CA PRO A 56 0.21 16.39 2.73
C PRO A 56 0.78 16.15 4.13
N GLY A 57 0.16 16.66 5.19
CA GLY A 57 0.57 16.53 6.59
C GLY A 57 0.49 15.10 7.10
N ALA A 58 -0.67 14.46 6.96
CA ALA A 58 -0.91 13.07 7.35
C ALA A 58 0.02 12.11 6.58
N LEU A 59 0.27 12.39 5.30
CA LEU A 59 1.23 11.63 4.49
C LEU A 59 2.68 11.81 5.00
N ALA A 60 3.08 13.03 5.35
CA ALA A 60 4.38 13.30 5.94
C ALA A 60 4.56 12.62 7.31
N ASP A 61 3.51 12.62 8.13
CA ASP A 61 3.50 11.96 9.43
C ASP A 61 3.60 10.44 9.30
N LEU A 62 2.83 9.85 8.39
CA LEU A 62 2.94 8.43 8.06
C LEU A 62 4.34 8.09 7.55
N HIS A 63 4.90 8.90 6.65
CA HIS A 63 6.25 8.68 6.13
C HIS A 63 7.29 8.66 7.26
N ARG A 64 7.24 9.66 8.15
CA ARG A 64 8.13 9.76 9.30
C ARG A 64 7.96 8.55 10.23
N ALA A 65 6.74 8.11 10.50
CA ALA A 65 6.47 6.96 11.35
C ALA A 65 7.05 5.66 10.76
N VAL A 66 6.85 5.39 9.48
CA VAL A 66 7.39 4.17 8.85
C VAL A 66 8.90 4.20 8.70
N GLU A 67 9.51 5.39 8.54
CA GLU A 67 10.96 5.55 8.55
C GLU A 67 11.54 5.29 9.95
N GLN A 68 10.83 5.65 11.02
CA GLN A 68 11.26 5.34 12.39
C GLN A 68 11.11 3.84 12.73
N LEU A 69 10.01 3.21 12.30
CA LEU A 69 9.71 1.81 12.61
C LEU A 69 10.54 0.83 11.77
N ALA A 70 10.75 1.15 10.50
CA ALA A 70 11.42 0.30 9.52
C ALA A 70 12.21 1.19 8.54
N PRO A 71 13.37 1.73 8.94
CA PRO A 71 14.13 2.70 8.15
C PRO A 71 14.61 2.13 6.81
N ALA A 72 14.60 2.95 5.75
CA ALA A 72 15.01 2.53 4.41
C ALA A 72 16.48 2.09 4.36
N ARG A 73 17.32 2.74 5.18
CA ARG A 73 18.76 2.46 5.31
C ARG A 73 19.11 1.56 6.51
N GLY A 74 18.13 0.86 7.06
CA GLY A 74 18.35 -0.12 8.14
C GLY A 74 19.12 -1.36 7.67
N SER A 75 19.71 -2.09 8.63
CA SER A 75 20.23 -3.43 8.34
C SER A 75 19.12 -4.46 8.41
N TYR A 76 18.97 -5.26 7.37
CA TYR A 76 17.96 -6.31 7.27
C TYR A 76 18.60 -7.62 6.82
N ALA A 77 18.36 -8.70 7.55
CA ALA A 77 18.83 -10.03 7.16
C ALA A 77 18.31 -10.47 5.77
N HIS A 78 17.15 -9.94 5.34
CA HIS A 78 16.66 -10.12 3.96
C HIS A 78 17.64 -9.57 2.92
N ASN A 79 18.17 -8.36 3.14
CA ASN A 79 19.13 -7.73 2.25
C ASN A 79 20.48 -8.48 2.26
N GLU A 80 20.88 -9.04 3.40
CA GLU A 80 22.08 -9.88 3.50
C GLU A 80 21.95 -11.18 2.71
N ARG A 81 20.74 -11.73 2.64
CA ARG A 81 20.45 -12.97 1.90
C ARG A 81 20.28 -12.77 0.41
N TRP A 82 19.58 -11.71 0.00
CA TRP A 82 19.11 -11.51 -1.38
C TRP A 82 19.79 -10.37 -2.12
N HIS A 83 20.48 -9.48 -1.39
CA HIS A 83 21.19 -8.32 -1.95
C HIS A 83 20.33 -7.41 -2.84
N ASP A 84 19.01 -7.38 -2.59
CA ASP A 84 18.01 -6.62 -3.38
C ASP A 84 17.63 -5.27 -2.76
N GLY A 85 18.03 -5.02 -1.50
CA GLY A 85 17.90 -3.73 -0.83
C GLY A 85 16.48 -3.35 -0.40
N ASN A 86 15.51 -4.28 -0.44
CA ASN A 86 14.09 -3.98 -0.20
C ASN A 86 13.53 -4.55 1.12
N GLY A 87 14.39 -5.04 2.02
CA GLY A 87 13.97 -5.64 3.29
C GLY A 87 13.08 -4.74 4.14
N PHE A 88 13.33 -3.42 4.12
CA PHE A 88 12.47 -2.44 4.79
C PHE A 88 11.04 -2.41 4.20
N SER A 89 10.90 -2.54 2.88
CA SER A 89 9.60 -2.53 2.19
C SER A 89 8.74 -3.71 2.61
N HIS A 90 9.35 -4.88 2.84
CA HIS A 90 8.64 -6.04 3.39
C HIS A 90 8.12 -5.79 4.81
N VAL A 91 8.94 -5.20 5.69
CA VAL A 91 8.54 -4.88 7.07
C VAL A 91 7.43 -3.83 7.09
N ARG A 92 7.58 -2.74 6.32
CA ARG A 92 6.55 -1.70 6.20
C ARG A 92 5.25 -2.27 5.66
N SER A 93 5.32 -3.11 4.62
CA SER A 93 4.15 -3.83 4.11
C SER A 93 3.48 -4.63 5.23
N ALA A 94 4.21 -5.49 5.94
CA ALA A 94 3.65 -6.33 7.00
C ALA A 94 3.01 -5.53 8.16
N LEU A 95 3.52 -4.34 8.48
CA LEU A 95 2.97 -3.46 9.52
C LEU A 95 1.70 -2.72 9.08
N LEU A 96 1.62 -2.31 7.82
CA LEU A 96 0.53 -1.48 7.30
C LEU A 96 -0.60 -2.28 6.65
N LYS A 97 -0.31 -3.46 6.11
CA LYS A 97 -1.13 -4.14 5.11
C LYS A 97 -2.57 -4.35 5.59
N THR A 98 -3.52 -3.97 4.73
CA THR A 98 -4.92 -4.43 4.74
C THR A 98 -5.06 -5.80 4.07
#